data_AF-A0A1I8AYG5-F1
#
_entry.id   AF-A0A1I8AYG5-F1
#
_cell.length_a   1.000
_cell.length_b   1.000
_cell.length_c   1.000
_cell.angle_alpha   90.00
_cell.angle_beta   90.00
_cell.angle_gamma   90.00
#
_symmetry.space_group_name_H-M   'P 1'
#
loop_
_entity.id
_entity.type
_entity.pdbx_description
1 polymer ?
#
loop_
_entity_poly.entity_id
_entity_poly.type
_entity_poly.pdbx_seq_one_letter_code
_entity_poly.pdbx_strand_id
1 'polypeptide(L)'
;MGIKPEGQSKRNVLNQWLQFGQFFRFKPLYEGSYAEPLNSASIIYVCEFCLIPLLSLDLFKTHAKSCPCRFPPGNEIYRDMDEGLCIWEVEGCFETEKNPSKNNNLSCLLTLPHAQGKGYGKLLIDLSYQFSKLEHKIGSPEHPLSDMGLLAYRSYWRSVLFSVLRQRNNAQTVAIKDLSIETAIHSSDILSTLIINDMLVSRHDCFYIDIEKALNASPDSLRRRSIRADLLKWLPSFDPIPHSKMNSYVSST
;
A
#
# COMPACT_ATOMS: atom_id res chain seq x y z
N MET A 1 -9.07 -33.17 -41.14
CA MET A 1 -9.91 -33.91 -40.18
C MET A 1 -9.03 -34.39 -39.05
N GLY A 2 -9.19 -33.79 -37.88
CA GLY A 2 -8.42 -34.09 -36.67
C GLY A 2 -9.06 -33.31 -35.54
N ILE A 3 -10.12 -33.88 -34.99
CA ILE A 3 -11.01 -33.30 -33.99
C ILE A 3 -10.21 -33.02 -32.72
N LYS A 4 -10.12 -31.74 -32.31
CA LYS A 4 -9.73 -31.39 -30.95
C LYS A 4 -10.86 -31.84 -30.01
N PRO A 5 -10.60 -32.52 -28.89
CA PRO A 5 -11.63 -32.70 -27.87
C PRO A 5 -11.93 -31.34 -27.24
N GLU A 6 -13.08 -30.79 -27.61
CA GLU A 6 -13.80 -29.79 -26.81
C GLU A 6 -14.16 -30.41 -25.47
N GLY A 7 -13.90 -29.70 -24.37
CA GLY A 7 -14.37 -30.15 -23.06
C GLY A 7 -13.50 -29.80 -21.84
N GLN A 8 -12.74 -28.71 -21.84
CA GLN A 8 -12.39 -28.08 -20.56
C GLN A 8 -13.41 -26.99 -20.27
N SER A 9 -14.46 -27.40 -19.56
CA SER A 9 -15.41 -26.52 -18.89
C SER A 9 -14.63 -25.40 -18.20
N LYS A 10 -14.79 -24.15 -18.66
CA LYS A 10 -14.41 -22.94 -17.91
C LYS A 10 -15.11 -23.03 -16.55
N ARG A 11 -14.43 -23.54 -15.53
CA ARG A 11 -14.98 -23.65 -14.18
C ARG A 11 -15.13 -22.23 -13.64
N ASN A 12 -16.33 -21.93 -13.13
CA ASN A 12 -16.68 -20.61 -12.63
C ASN A 12 -16.14 -20.47 -11.19
N VAL A 13 -14.84 -20.19 -11.05
CA VAL A 13 -14.12 -20.11 -9.75
C VAL A 13 -14.63 -18.93 -8.88
N LEU A 14 -15.39 -18.01 -9.46
CA LEU A 14 -16.11 -16.91 -8.77
C LEU A 14 -17.13 -17.36 -7.70
N ASN A 15 -17.33 -18.66 -7.51
CA ASN A 15 -18.21 -19.23 -6.48
C ASN A 15 -17.49 -19.81 -5.26
N GLN A 16 -16.17 -19.75 -5.19
CA GLN A 16 -15.43 -20.13 -3.98
C GLN A 16 -15.58 -19.06 -2.89
N TRP A 17 -15.78 -19.49 -1.64
CA TRP A 17 -15.76 -18.60 -0.48
C TRP A 17 -14.46 -18.76 0.29
N LEU A 18 -13.99 -17.65 0.87
CA LEU A 18 -12.91 -17.65 1.83
C LEU A 18 -13.46 -17.26 3.20
N GLN A 19 -13.23 -18.11 4.20
CA GLN A 19 -13.50 -17.81 5.60
C GLN A 19 -12.18 -17.48 6.30
N PHE A 20 -11.99 -16.22 6.67
CA PHE A 20 -10.84 -15.72 7.39
C PHE A 20 -11.17 -15.62 8.89
N GLY A 21 -10.46 -16.40 9.70
CA GLY A 21 -10.75 -16.52 11.13
C GLY A 21 -12.15 -17.05 11.41
N GLN A 22 -12.67 -16.75 12.60
CA GLN A 22 -13.97 -17.28 13.02
C GLN A 22 -15.16 -16.54 12.40
N PHE A 23 -15.01 -15.25 12.10
CA PHE A 23 -16.15 -14.36 11.86
C PHE A 23 -16.27 -13.82 10.43
N PHE A 24 -15.18 -13.80 9.67
CA PHE A 24 -15.18 -13.11 8.38
C PHE A 24 -15.26 -14.12 7.24
N ARG A 25 -16.28 -13.98 6.40
CA ARG A 25 -16.44 -14.79 5.19
C ARG A 25 -16.72 -13.87 4.01
N PHE A 26 -15.99 -14.02 2.91
CA PHE A 26 -16.15 -13.21 1.72
C PHE A 26 -15.82 -14.01 0.46
N LYS A 27 -16.30 -13.53 -0.69
CA LYS A 27 -15.88 -14.06 -1.99
C LYS A 27 -14.65 -13.29 -2.47
N PRO A 28 -13.58 -13.97 -2.92
CA PRO A 28 -12.44 -13.29 -3.51
C PRO A 28 -12.86 -12.65 -4.83
N LEU A 29 -12.23 -11.51 -5.16
CA LEU A 29 -12.48 -10.80 -6.42
C LEU A 29 -11.77 -11.46 -7.61
N TYR A 30 -10.72 -12.22 -7.33
CA TYR A 30 -9.87 -12.90 -8.31
C TYR A 30 -9.65 -14.35 -7.88
N GLU A 31 -9.27 -15.19 -8.84
CA GLU A 31 -8.90 -16.57 -8.56
C GLU A 31 -7.59 -16.62 -7.77
N GLY A 32 -7.55 -17.46 -6.74
CA GLY A 32 -6.34 -17.67 -5.94
C GLY A 32 -5.46 -18.75 -6.54
N SER A 33 -4.14 -18.64 -6.39
CA SER A 33 -3.16 -19.62 -6.87
C SER A 33 -2.96 -20.80 -5.91
N TYR A 34 -4.00 -21.19 -5.16
CA TYR A 34 -3.89 -22.30 -4.22
C TYR A 34 -3.66 -23.62 -4.97
N ALA A 35 -2.86 -24.53 -4.40
CA ALA A 35 -2.70 -25.88 -4.94
C ALA A 35 -3.96 -26.72 -4.70
N GLU A 36 -4.20 -27.75 -5.51
CA GLU A 36 -5.25 -28.73 -5.22
C GLU A 36 -4.95 -29.49 -3.91
N PRO A 37 -5.96 -29.84 -3.11
CA PRO A 37 -7.40 -29.74 -3.38
C PRO A 37 -8.06 -28.40 -2.97
N LEU A 38 -7.28 -27.41 -2.51
CA LEU A 38 -7.84 -26.11 -2.05
C LEU A 38 -8.45 -25.33 -3.20
N ASN A 39 -7.82 -25.37 -4.38
CA ASN A 39 -8.31 -24.65 -5.56
C ASN A 39 -9.72 -25.09 -5.98
N SER A 40 -10.03 -26.38 -5.88
CA SER A 40 -11.36 -26.91 -6.21
C SER A 40 -12.37 -26.86 -5.04
N ALA A 41 -11.97 -26.39 -3.85
CA ALA A 41 -12.86 -26.33 -2.70
C ALA A 41 -13.96 -25.27 -2.89
N SER A 42 -15.17 -25.53 -2.39
CA SER A 42 -16.24 -24.51 -2.37
C SER A 42 -15.99 -23.43 -1.32
N ILE A 43 -15.33 -23.80 -0.21
CA ILE A 43 -14.93 -22.91 0.87
C ILE A 43 -13.51 -23.24 1.31
N ILE A 44 -12.66 -22.22 1.42
CA ILE A 44 -11.34 -22.31 2.06
C ILE A 44 -11.41 -21.61 3.42
N TYR A 45 -10.88 -22.25 4.47
CA TYR A 45 -10.80 -21.70 5.82
C TYR A 45 -9.38 -21.26 6.10
N VAL A 46 -9.14 -19.99 6.40
CA VAL A 46 -7.82 -19.42 6.65
C VAL A 46 -7.71 -19.01 8.11
N CYS A 47 -6.67 -19.49 8.80
CA CYS A 47 -6.38 -19.07 10.17
C CYS A 47 -5.99 -17.58 10.21
N GLU A 48 -6.57 -16.81 11.13
CA GLU A 48 -6.28 -15.38 11.26
C GLU A 48 -4.89 -15.08 11.86
N PHE A 49 -4.25 -16.07 12.47
CA PHE A 49 -2.91 -15.93 13.06
C PHE A 49 -1.85 -16.45 12.11
N CYS A 50 -1.79 -17.76 11.85
CA CYS A 50 -0.72 -18.32 11.02
C CYS A 50 -0.97 -18.23 9.50
N LEU A 51 -2.13 -17.73 9.07
CA LEU A 51 -2.51 -17.58 7.66
C LEU A 51 -2.58 -18.90 6.85
N ILE A 52 -2.53 -20.06 7.53
CA ILE A 52 -2.61 -21.37 6.87
C ILE A 52 -4.03 -21.59 6.33
N PRO A 53 -4.20 -21.94 5.04
CA PRO A 53 -5.47 -22.35 4.46
C PRO A 53 -5.80 -23.82 4.77
N LEU A 54 -7.07 -24.12 5.02
CA LEU A 54 -7.60 -25.40 5.44
C LEU A 54 -8.88 -25.73 4.65
N LEU A 55 -9.06 -27.01 4.35
CA LEU A 55 -10.10 -27.50 3.44
C LEU A 55 -11.48 -27.68 4.07
N SER A 56 -11.56 -27.76 5.40
CA SER A 56 -12.81 -28.03 6.09
C SER A 56 -12.91 -27.28 7.42
N LEU A 57 -14.15 -27.09 7.87
CA LEU A 57 -14.44 -26.46 9.15
C LEU A 57 -13.86 -27.25 10.33
N ASP A 58 -13.83 -28.58 10.28
CA ASP A 58 -13.34 -29.41 11.37
C ASP A 58 -11.82 -29.33 11.51
N LEU A 59 -11.10 -29.31 10.38
CA LEU A 59 -9.66 -29.02 10.35
C LEU A 59 -9.38 -27.63 10.91
N PHE A 60 -10.16 -26.63 10.48
CA PHE A 60 -10.06 -25.27 10.99
C PHE A 60 -10.31 -25.17 12.49
N LYS A 61 -11.37 -25.80 13.02
CA LYS A 61 -11.68 -25.79 14.45
C LYS A 61 -10.60 -26.48 15.27
N THR A 62 -10.07 -27.60 14.78
CA THR A 62 -8.98 -28.31 15.45
C THR A 62 -7.72 -27.46 15.46
N HIS A 63 -7.36 -26.90 14.30
CA HIS A 63 -6.25 -25.98 14.16
C HIS A 63 -6.39 -24.75 15.06
N ALA A 64 -7.54 -24.08 15.06
CA ALA A 64 -7.77 -22.86 15.86
C ALA A 64 -7.60 -23.10 17.36
N LYS A 65 -7.94 -24.30 17.86
CA LYS A 65 -7.73 -24.68 19.26
C LYS A 65 -6.27 -24.93 19.61
N SER A 66 -5.51 -25.57 18.71
CA SER A 66 -4.13 -25.99 18.96
C SER A 66 -3.07 -25.12 18.27
N CYS A 67 -3.47 -24.06 17.57
CA CYS A 67 -2.56 -23.21 16.81
C CYS A 67 -1.56 -22.59 17.80
N PRO A 68 -0.24 -22.67 17.55
CA PRO A 68 0.74 -22.02 18.40
C PRO A 68 0.79 -20.50 18.20
N CYS A 69 0.33 -20.00 17.05
CA CYS A 69 0.36 -18.58 16.70
C CYS A 69 -0.77 -17.80 17.37
N ARG A 70 -0.48 -16.59 17.83
CA ARG A 70 -1.46 -15.60 18.32
C ARG A 70 -1.33 -14.24 17.61
N PHE A 71 -0.49 -14.20 16.59
CA PHE A 71 -0.17 -13.05 15.74
C PHE A 71 0.31 -13.58 14.38
N PRO A 72 0.36 -12.73 13.33
CA PRO A 72 0.89 -13.08 12.02
C PRO A 72 2.31 -13.66 12.09
N PRO A 73 2.67 -14.64 11.24
CA PRO A 73 4.02 -15.20 11.25
C PRO A 73 5.00 -14.19 10.67
N GLY A 74 5.88 -13.61 11.48
CA GLY A 74 6.83 -12.60 11.00
C GLY A 74 7.38 -11.72 12.10
N ASN A 75 8.03 -10.64 11.70
CA ASN A 75 8.61 -9.66 12.61
C ASN A 75 7.62 -8.53 12.85
N GLU A 76 7.36 -8.21 14.12
CA GLU A 76 6.60 -7.01 14.45
C GLU A 76 7.47 -5.77 14.25
N ILE A 77 7.09 -4.96 13.26
CA ILE A 77 7.85 -3.78 12.84
C ILE A 77 7.24 -2.47 13.34
N TYR A 78 5.99 -2.48 13.83
CA TYR A 78 5.33 -1.28 14.33
C TYR A 78 4.24 -1.65 15.34
N ARG A 79 4.17 -0.89 16.44
CA ARG A 79 3.11 -1.00 17.46
C ARG A 79 2.72 0.38 17.97
N ASP A 80 1.45 0.72 17.82
CA ASP A 80 0.84 1.93 18.35
C ASP A 80 -0.26 1.56 19.34
N MET A 81 -0.01 1.82 20.63
CA MET A 81 -0.94 1.48 21.70
C MET A 81 -2.13 2.45 21.77
N ASP A 82 -1.95 3.69 21.32
CA ASP A 82 -3.00 4.73 21.36
C ASP A 82 -4.08 4.45 20.30
N GLU A 83 -3.65 3.94 19.14
CA GLU A 83 -4.53 3.57 18.03
C GLU A 83 -4.87 2.06 18.01
N GLY A 84 -4.27 1.26 18.89
CA GLY A 84 -4.45 -0.19 18.94
C GLY A 84 -3.98 -0.91 17.66
N LEU A 85 -2.91 -0.40 17.03
CA LEU A 85 -2.38 -0.90 15.76
C LEU A 85 -1.09 -1.69 15.96
N CYS A 86 -0.94 -2.80 15.25
CA CYS A 86 0.33 -3.48 15.07
C CYS A 86 0.51 -3.86 13.60
N ILE A 87 1.75 -3.77 13.11
CA ILE A 87 2.10 -4.17 11.74
C ILE A 87 3.21 -5.21 11.82
N TRP A 88 3.01 -6.28 11.05
CA TRP A 88 3.91 -7.42 10.99
C TRP A 88 4.45 -7.53 9.57
N GLU A 89 5.76 -7.61 9.45
CA GLU A 89 6.45 -7.97 8.22
C GLU A 89 6.47 -9.49 8.11
N VAL A 90 5.75 -10.00 7.11
CA VAL A 90 5.62 -11.43 6.83
C VAL A 90 6.35 -11.71 5.52
N GLU A 91 7.33 -12.61 5.54
CA GLU A 91 8.00 -13.04 4.31
C GLU A 91 7.01 -13.82 3.44
N GLY A 92 6.78 -13.34 2.21
CA GLY A 92 5.97 -14.03 1.24
C GLY A 92 6.70 -15.26 0.66
N CYS A 93 5.98 -16.36 0.44
CA CYS A 93 6.45 -17.43 -0.42
C CYS A 93 6.39 -16.96 -1.88
N PHE A 94 7.52 -16.46 -2.39
CA PHE A 94 7.78 -16.13 -3.79
C PHE A 94 6.95 -14.97 -4.38
N GLU A 95 7.59 -13.82 -4.51
CA GLU A 95 7.85 -13.15 -5.81
C GLU A 95 8.92 -12.10 -5.54
N THR A 96 10.18 -12.41 -5.88
CA THR A 96 11.22 -11.38 -5.97
C THR A 96 10.74 -10.35 -6.99
N GLU A 97 10.77 -9.06 -6.66
CA GLU A 97 10.40 -8.00 -7.60
C GLU A 97 11.07 -8.24 -8.94
N LYS A 98 10.27 -8.49 -9.98
CA LYS A 98 10.76 -8.92 -11.30
C LYS A 98 11.52 -7.80 -12.02
N ASN A 99 11.54 -6.57 -11.50
CA ASN A 99 12.30 -5.43 -12.05
C ASN A 99 12.63 -4.37 -10.98
N PRO A 100 13.82 -4.40 -10.34
CA PRO A 100 14.26 -3.39 -9.38
C PRO A 100 14.51 -2.00 -9.99
N SER A 101 14.39 -1.85 -11.32
CA SER A 101 14.58 -0.59 -12.04
C SER A 101 13.36 0.34 -11.99
N LYS A 102 12.17 -0.17 -11.65
CA LYS A 102 11.01 0.67 -11.34
C LYS A 102 11.07 0.98 -9.85
N ASN A 103 11.20 2.24 -9.47
CA ASN A 103 11.26 2.70 -8.08
C ASN A 103 9.87 2.63 -7.42
N ASN A 104 9.24 1.46 -7.49
CA ASN A 104 7.95 1.18 -6.91
C ASN A 104 8.16 0.91 -5.42
N ASN A 105 7.50 1.69 -4.56
CA ASN A 105 7.60 1.50 -3.12
C ASN A 105 6.53 0.55 -2.55
N LEU A 106 5.61 0.12 -3.40
CA LEU A 106 4.54 -0.79 -3.04
C LEU A 106 4.06 -1.55 -4.29
N SER A 107 4.17 -2.88 -4.26
CA SER A 107 3.72 -3.74 -5.36
C SER A 107 2.22 -4.06 -5.25
N CYS A 108 1.71 -4.34 -4.04
CA CYS A 108 0.28 -4.58 -3.82
C CYS A 108 -0.19 -4.00 -2.48
N LEU A 109 -1.39 -3.41 -2.50
CA LEU A 109 -2.09 -2.94 -1.31
C LEU A 109 -3.44 -3.63 -1.21
N LEU A 110 -3.70 -4.31 -0.10
CA LEU A 110 -4.98 -4.92 0.20
C LEU A 110 -5.44 -4.51 1.60
N THR A 111 -6.63 -3.92 1.67
CA THR A 111 -7.40 -3.87 2.92
C THR A 111 -8.50 -4.92 2.82
N LEU A 112 -8.56 -5.83 3.80
CA LEU A 112 -9.59 -6.86 3.85
C LEU A 112 -10.99 -6.24 3.75
N PRO A 113 -11.96 -6.87 3.05
CA PRO A 113 -13.26 -6.26 2.78
C PRO A 113 -13.97 -5.67 4.02
N HIS A 114 -13.93 -6.39 5.15
CA HIS A 114 -14.55 -5.95 6.42
C HIS A 114 -13.82 -4.78 7.13
N ALA A 115 -12.62 -4.44 6.67
CA ALA A 115 -11.80 -3.36 7.19
C ALA A 115 -11.75 -2.14 6.24
N GLN A 116 -12.39 -2.21 5.07
CA GLN A 116 -12.47 -1.09 4.13
C GLN A 116 -13.27 0.08 4.72
N GLY A 117 -13.00 1.30 4.24
CA GLY A 117 -13.64 2.53 4.72
C GLY A 117 -13.17 3.05 6.09
N LYS A 118 -12.34 2.30 6.83
CA LYS A 118 -11.84 2.70 8.17
C LYS A 118 -10.53 3.52 8.15
N GLY A 119 -10.01 3.81 6.96
CA GLY A 119 -8.77 4.57 6.77
C GLY A 119 -7.49 3.72 6.71
N TYR A 120 -7.57 2.40 6.85
CA TYR A 120 -6.39 1.51 6.79
C TYR A 120 -5.68 1.53 5.43
N GLY A 121 -6.41 1.74 4.33
CA GLY A 121 -5.77 1.91 3.01
C GLY A 121 -4.80 3.08 2.98
N LYS A 122 -5.18 4.24 3.56
CA LYS A 122 -4.28 5.40 3.67
C LYS A 122 -3.14 5.16 4.65
N LEU A 123 -3.38 4.41 5.72
CA LEU A 123 -2.34 4.02 6.69
C LEU A 123 -1.26 3.16 6.03
N LEU A 124 -1.65 2.19 5.19
CA LEU A 124 -0.72 1.34 4.45
C LEU A 124 0.07 2.13 3.40
N ILE A 125 -0.56 3.10 2.73
CA ILE A 125 0.14 4.04 1.83
C ILE A 125 1.15 4.89 2.64
N ASP A 126 0.75 5.40 3.80
CA ASP A 126 1.65 6.18 4.66
C ASP A 126 2.86 5.33 5.08
N LEU A 127 2.65 4.07 5.48
CA LEU A 127 3.71 3.11 5.79
C LEU A 127 4.68 2.90 4.62
N SER A 128 4.18 2.70 3.39
CA SER A 128 5.05 2.49 2.23
C SER A 128 5.97 3.69 1.96
N TYR A 129 5.47 4.91 2.18
CA TYR A 129 6.29 6.12 2.08
C TYR A 129 7.25 6.30 3.27
N GLN A 130 6.92 5.81 4.48
CA GLN A 130 7.89 5.78 5.57
C GLN A 130 9.09 4.88 5.23
N PHE A 131 8.86 3.72 4.63
CA PHE A 131 9.95 2.88 4.12
C PHE A 131 10.77 3.61 3.05
N SER A 132 10.12 4.24 2.07
CA SER A 132 10.84 5.02 1.04
C SER A 132 11.74 6.10 1.66
N LYS A 133 11.28 6.78 2.72
CA LYS A 133 12.08 7.78 3.44
C LYS A 133 13.28 7.16 4.16
N LEU A 134 13.10 6.02 4.82
CA LEU A 134 14.17 5.27 5.49
C LEU A 134 15.20 4.73 4.50
N GLU A 135 14.76 4.32 3.31
CA GLU A 135 15.65 3.85 2.23
C GLU A 135 16.32 4.98 1.45
N HIS A 136 15.93 6.24 1.70
CA HIS A 136 16.30 7.41 0.90
C HIS A 136 16.01 7.22 -0.60
N LYS A 137 14.78 6.79 -0.89
CA LYS A 137 14.27 6.62 -2.26
C LYS A 137 12.99 7.43 -2.45
N ILE A 138 12.76 7.85 -3.69
CA ILE A 138 11.52 8.49 -4.10
C ILE A 138 10.60 7.43 -4.73
N GLY A 139 9.49 7.15 -4.08
CA GLY A 139 8.57 6.10 -4.48
C GLY A 139 7.37 6.59 -5.28
N SER A 140 6.91 5.74 -6.19
CA SER A 140 5.60 5.83 -6.84
C SER A 140 4.85 4.50 -6.65
N PRO A 141 3.51 4.50 -6.60
CA PRO A 141 2.76 3.26 -6.72
C PRO A 141 3.09 2.50 -8.01
N GLU A 142 2.98 1.18 -7.97
CA GLU A 142 2.98 0.36 -9.18
C GLU A 142 1.72 0.60 -10.02
N HIS A 143 1.88 0.64 -11.34
CA HIS A 143 0.79 0.80 -12.31
C HIS A 143 0.53 -0.49 -13.09
N PRO A 144 -0.74 -0.79 -13.46
CA PRO A 144 -1.94 0.02 -13.24
C PRO A 144 -2.51 -0.11 -11.82
N LEU A 145 -3.03 1.00 -11.29
CA LEU A 145 -3.73 1.03 -10.01
C LEU A 145 -5.21 0.63 -10.20
N SER A 146 -5.80 -0.01 -9.20
CA SER A 146 -7.27 -0.13 -9.12
C SER A 146 -7.92 1.23 -8.89
N ASP A 147 -9.17 1.43 -9.33
CA ASP A 147 -9.89 2.70 -9.13
C ASP A 147 -9.92 3.13 -7.66
N MET A 148 -10.19 2.17 -6.76
CA MET A 148 -10.18 2.39 -5.31
C MET A 148 -8.78 2.77 -4.81
N GLY A 149 -7.74 2.10 -5.32
CA GLY A 149 -6.35 2.42 -5.02
C GLY A 149 -5.98 3.83 -5.46
N LEU A 150 -6.33 4.22 -6.69
CA LEU A 150 -6.06 5.55 -7.23
C LEU A 150 -6.73 6.65 -6.39
N LEU A 151 -7.98 6.47 -5.96
CA LEU A 151 -8.65 7.41 -5.06
C LEU A 151 -7.96 7.50 -3.70
N ALA A 152 -7.50 6.38 -3.15
CA ALA A 152 -6.76 6.36 -1.89
C ALA A 152 -5.43 7.12 -2.00
N TYR A 153 -4.66 6.90 -3.07
CA TYR A 153 -3.40 7.61 -3.35
C TYR A 153 -3.63 9.12 -3.57
N ARG A 154 -4.58 9.51 -4.41
CA ARG A 154 -4.91 10.93 -4.63
C ARG A 154 -5.30 11.64 -3.33
N SER A 155 -6.11 10.98 -2.50
CA SER A 155 -6.52 11.52 -1.21
C SER A 155 -5.35 11.62 -0.23
N TYR A 156 -4.44 10.64 -0.24
CA TYR A 156 -3.22 10.64 0.56
C TYR A 156 -2.27 11.76 0.13
N TRP A 157 -1.90 11.85 -1.15
CA TRP A 157 -0.99 12.87 -1.68
C TRP A 157 -1.51 14.28 -1.40
N ARG A 158 -2.82 14.53 -1.60
CA ARG A 158 -3.43 15.81 -1.25
C ARG A 158 -3.22 16.14 0.23
N SER A 159 -3.52 15.21 1.14
CA SER A 159 -3.37 15.42 2.58
C SER A 159 -1.92 15.73 2.98
N VAL A 160 -0.95 14.97 2.45
CA VAL A 160 0.48 15.16 2.73
C VAL A 160 0.97 16.50 2.18
N LEU A 161 0.73 16.79 0.90
CA LEU A 161 1.21 18.03 0.27
C LEU A 161 0.61 19.26 0.95
N PHE A 162 -0.68 19.25 1.26
CA PHE A 162 -1.32 20.37 1.95
C PHE A 162 -0.74 20.58 3.34
N SER A 163 -0.45 19.50 4.06
CA SER A 163 0.16 19.57 5.39
C SER A 163 1.57 20.17 5.34
N VAL A 164 2.40 19.73 4.38
CA VAL A 164 3.77 20.26 4.17
C VAL A 164 3.73 21.73 3.74
N LEU A 165 2.85 22.09 2.81
CA LEU A 165 2.72 23.47 2.35
C LEU A 165 2.25 24.41 3.47
N ARG A 166 1.33 23.95 4.34
CA ARG A 166 0.90 24.72 5.52
C ARG A 166 2.03 24.95 6.53
N GLN A 167 2.92 23.97 6.71
CA GLN A 167 4.09 24.12 7.59
C GLN A 167 5.13 25.08 7.00
N ARG A 168 5.23 25.15 5.66
CA ARG A 168 6.15 26.03 4.92
C ARG A 168 5.61 27.45 4.68
N ASN A 169 4.63 27.93 5.45
CA ASN A 169 3.97 29.23 5.26
C ASN A 169 4.92 30.45 5.13
N ASN A 170 6.16 30.34 5.64
CA ASN A 170 7.15 31.42 5.59
C ASN A 170 8.13 31.35 4.39
N ALA A 171 8.05 30.33 3.52
CA ALA A 171 8.95 30.20 2.38
C ALA A 171 8.44 31.00 1.17
N GLN A 172 9.27 31.90 0.61
CA GLN A 172 8.91 32.71 -0.55
C GLN A 172 8.79 31.90 -1.85
N THR A 173 9.48 30.77 -1.94
CA THR A 173 9.42 29.86 -3.10
C THR A 173 9.50 28.40 -2.63
N VAL A 174 8.68 27.54 -3.22
CA VAL A 174 8.68 26.10 -2.94
C VAL A 174 8.97 25.36 -4.24
N ALA A 175 10.12 24.69 -4.33
CA ALA A 175 10.45 23.88 -5.49
C ALA A 175 9.81 22.48 -5.38
N ILE A 176 9.35 21.94 -6.51
CA ILE A 176 8.79 20.57 -6.58
C ILE A 176 9.83 19.53 -6.15
N LYS A 177 11.11 19.74 -6.46
CA LYS A 177 12.21 18.87 -6.05
C LYS A 177 12.33 18.77 -4.52
N ASP A 178 12.18 19.89 -3.81
CA ASP A 178 12.27 19.92 -2.35
C ASP A 178 11.07 19.18 -1.71
N LEU A 179 9.88 19.34 -2.30
CA LEU A 179 8.69 18.58 -1.87
C LEU A 179 8.88 17.08 -2.10
N SER A 180 9.46 16.69 -3.24
CA SER A 180 9.74 15.30 -3.58
C SER A 180 10.74 14.67 -2.61
N ILE A 181 11.79 15.39 -2.22
CA ILE A 181 12.77 14.93 -1.25
C ILE A 181 12.16 14.77 0.15
N GLU A 182 11.38 15.76 0.61
CA GLU A 182 10.78 15.72 1.95
C GLU A 182 9.69 14.64 2.09
N THR A 183 8.86 14.48 1.05
CA THR A 183 7.71 13.57 1.09
C THR A 183 8.03 12.16 0.60
N ALA A 184 9.17 11.97 -0.09
CA ALA A 184 9.51 10.77 -0.86
C ALA A 184 8.51 10.44 -1.98
N ILE A 185 7.65 11.39 -2.38
CA ILE A 185 6.68 11.23 -3.47
C ILE A 185 7.34 11.63 -4.79
N HIS A 186 7.12 10.85 -5.85
CA HIS A 186 7.64 11.17 -7.17
C HIS A 186 7.13 12.52 -7.71
N SER A 187 8.01 13.26 -8.40
CA SER A 187 7.70 14.61 -8.88
C SER A 187 6.49 14.64 -9.83
N SER A 188 6.25 13.58 -10.61
CA SER A 188 5.06 13.46 -11.47
C SER A 188 3.76 13.40 -10.69
N ASP A 189 3.75 12.72 -9.54
CA ASP A 189 2.56 12.56 -8.70
C ASP A 189 2.27 13.85 -7.93
N ILE A 190 3.33 14.55 -7.50
CA ILE A 190 3.22 15.89 -6.93
C ILE A 190 2.62 16.83 -7.98
N LEU A 191 3.17 16.86 -9.19
CA LEU A 191 2.68 17.71 -10.27
C LEU A 191 1.21 17.40 -10.61
N SER A 192 0.88 16.12 -10.78
CA SER A 192 -0.49 15.67 -11.05
C SER A 192 -1.46 16.08 -9.94
N THR A 193 -1.02 15.97 -8.68
CA THR A 193 -1.84 16.38 -7.53
C THR A 193 -2.03 17.89 -7.51
N LEU A 194 -0.99 18.69 -7.78
CA LEU A 194 -1.10 20.14 -7.84
C LEU A 194 -2.03 20.61 -8.97
N ILE A 195 -1.98 19.95 -10.14
CA ILE A 195 -2.89 20.22 -11.27
C ILE A 195 -4.34 19.90 -10.88
N ILE A 196 -4.62 18.71 -10.34
CA ILE A 196 -5.98 18.28 -9.97
C ILE A 196 -6.62 19.21 -8.91
N ASN A 197 -5.80 19.87 -8.09
CA ASN A 197 -6.27 20.79 -7.06
C ASN A 197 -6.17 22.27 -7.48
N ASP A 198 -5.90 22.54 -8.76
CA ASP A 198 -5.77 23.88 -9.35
C ASP A 198 -4.76 24.78 -8.61
N MET A 199 -3.65 24.22 -8.14
CA MET A 199 -2.66 24.92 -7.32
C MET A 199 -1.49 25.49 -8.12
N LEU A 200 -1.47 25.34 -9.45
CA LEU A 200 -0.40 25.87 -10.29
C LEU A 200 -0.85 27.16 -10.99
N VAL A 201 -0.13 28.25 -10.74
CA VAL A 201 -0.38 29.55 -11.34
C VAL A 201 0.79 29.90 -12.26
N SER A 202 0.49 30.18 -13.53
CA SER A 202 1.48 30.67 -14.48
C SER A 202 1.67 32.19 -14.33
N ARG A 203 2.91 32.64 -14.16
CA ARG A 203 3.30 34.06 -14.18
C ARG A 203 4.63 34.20 -14.92
N HIS A 204 4.68 35.04 -15.95
CA HIS A 204 5.89 35.32 -16.75
C HIS A 204 6.63 34.04 -17.20
N ASP A 205 5.92 33.11 -17.85
CA ASP A 205 6.43 31.81 -18.32
C ASP A 205 6.96 30.86 -17.23
N CYS A 206 6.77 31.20 -15.95
CA CYS A 206 7.11 30.36 -14.80
C CYS A 206 5.84 29.86 -14.10
N PHE A 207 5.90 28.66 -13.52
CA PHE A 207 4.81 28.10 -12.71
C PHE A 207 5.12 28.24 -11.23
N TYR A 208 4.15 28.76 -10.48
CA TYR A 208 4.22 28.93 -9.03
C TYR A 208 3.14 28.09 -8.34
N ILE A 209 3.43 27.63 -7.14
CA ILE A 209 2.48 26.89 -6.30
C ILE A 209 1.67 27.91 -5.49
N ASP A 210 0.35 27.91 -5.68
CA ASP A 210 -0.58 28.69 -4.87
C ASP A 210 -0.82 28.00 -3.51
N ILE A 211 -0.21 28.55 -2.47
CA ILE A 211 -0.27 28.03 -1.10
C ILE A 211 -1.58 28.42 -0.40
N GLU A 212 -2.30 29.45 -0.86
CA GLU A 212 -3.52 29.93 -0.19
C GLU A 212 -4.60 28.84 -0.15
N LYS A 213 -4.72 28.05 -1.22
CA LYS A 213 -5.63 26.89 -1.25
C LYS A 213 -5.31 25.85 -0.19
N ALA A 214 -4.02 25.67 0.14
CA ALA A 214 -3.61 24.77 1.21
C ALA A 214 -3.89 25.34 2.60
N LEU A 215 -3.70 26.66 2.79
CA LEU A 215 -3.99 27.36 4.04
C LEU A 215 -5.48 27.40 4.36
N ASN A 216 -6.32 27.63 3.34
CA ASN A 216 -7.77 27.72 3.47
C ASN A 216 -8.46 26.35 3.59
N ALA A 217 -7.75 25.25 3.33
CA ALA A 217 -8.32 23.91 3.45
C ALA A 217 -8.60 23.55 4.92
N SER A 218 -9.83 23.09 5.20
CA SER A 218 -10.22 22.64 6.53
C SER A 218 -9.26 21.55 7.05
N PRO A 219 -8.73 21.67 8.29
CA PRO A 219 -7.89 20.64 8.91
C PRO A 219 -8.53 19.25 8.89
N ASP A 220 -9.84 19.15 9.06
CA ASP A 220 -10.57 17.87 9.07
C ASP A 220 -10.49 17.15 7.73
N SER A 221 -10.50 17.91 6.63
CA SER A 221 -10.36 17.35 5.27
C SER A 221 -8.97 16.76 5.01
N LEU A 222 -7.98 17.17 5.79
CA LEU A 222 -6.59 16.71 5.70
C LEU A 222 -6.28 15.60 6.72
N ARG A 223 -7.19 15.34 7.66
CA ARG A 223 -6.99 14.33 8.70
C ARG A 223 -6.83 12.95 8.06
N ARG A 224 -5.77 12.25 8.46
CA ARG A 224 -5.49 10.87 8.06
C ARG A 224 -4.99 10.09 9.26
N ARG A 225 -5.22 8.78 9.25
CA ARG A 225 -4.41 7.87 10.06
C ARG A 225 -3.02 7.84 9.43
N SER A 226 -2.00 8.12 10.22
CA SER A 226 -0.60 8.18 9.79
C SER A 226 0.25 7.32 10.70
N ILE A 227 1.33 6.77 10.14
CA ILE A 227 2.33 6.03 10.87
C ILE A 227 3.23 7.02 11.63
N ARG A 228 3.38 6.76 12.92
CA ARG A 228 4.34 7.45 13.78
C ARG A 228 5.74 6.89 13.52
N ALA A 229 6.61 7.70 12.92
CA ALA A 229 7.95 7.27 12.50
C ALA A 229 8.83 6.80 13.67
N ASP A 230 8.63 7.35 14.87
CA ASP A 230 9.32 6.99 16.12
C ASP A 230 8.97 5.58 16.63
N LEU A 231 7.83 5.03 16.22
CA LEU A 231 7.38 3.68 16.61
C LEU A 231 7.75 2.61 15.58
N LEU A 232 8.25 3.00 14.41
CA LEU A 232 8.63 2.10 13.34
C LEU A 232 10.01 1.49 13.62
N LYS A 233 10.02 0.19 13.92
CA LYS A 233 11.20 -0.63 14.18
C LYS A 233 11.57 -1.42 12.93
N TRP A 234 12.01 -0.70 11.91
CA TRP A 234 12.44 -1.31 10.64
C TRP A 234 13.69 -0.62 10.13
N LEU A 235 14.61 -1.40 9.56
CA LEU A 235 15.84 -0.92 8.96
C LEU A 235 16.00 -1.56 7.58
N PRO A 236 16.43 -0.79 6.56
CA PRO A 236 16.74 -1.36 5.25
C PRO A 236 17.81 -2.45 5.36
N SER A 237 17.69 -3.48 4.52
CA SER A 237 18.68 -4.56 4.41
C SER A 237 19.96 -4.15 3.66
N PHE A 238 20.01 -2.91 3.15
CA PHE A 238 21.12 -2.34 2.39
C PHE A 238 21.43 -0.91 2.87
N ASP A 239 22.65 -0.44 2.66
CA ASP A 239 23.04 0.93 3.02
C ASP A 239 22.25 1.96 2.19
N PRO A 240 21.54 2.90 2.83
CA PRO A 240 20.78 3.93 2.13
C PRO A 240 21.68 4.80 1.25
N ILE A 241 21.19 5.15 0.06
CA ILE A 241 21.90 6.05 -0.84
C ILE A 241 21.93 7.47 -0.22
N PRO A 242 23.05 8.21 -0.28
CA PRO A 242 23.09 9.58 0.23
C PRO A 242 22.01 10.46 -0.39
N HIS A 243 21.39 11.35 0.40
CA HIS A 243 20.33 12.28 -0.03
C HIS A 243 20.69 13.09 -1.30
N SER A 244 21.97 13.37 -1.54
CA SER A 244 22.45 14.07 -2.74
C SER A 244 22.22 13.31 -4.05
N LYS A 245 22.02 11.99 -3.98
CA LYS A 245 21.77 11.08 -5.11
C LYS A 245 20.33 10.61 -5.19
N MET A 246 19.43 11.15 -4.38
CA MET A 246 18.01 10.74 -4.29
C MET A 246 17.18 10.99 -5.57
N ASN A 247 17.81 11.55 -6.62
CA ASN A 247 17.28 11.76 -7.98
C ASN A 247 18.25 11.30 -9.09
N SER A 248 19.39 10.69 -8.77
CA SER A 248 20.26 10.14 -9.81
C SER A 248 19.66 8.83 -10.27
N TYR A 249 18.93 8.87 -11.38
CA TYR A 249 18.54 7.68 -12.12
C TYR A 249 19.77 6.80 -12.26
N VAL A 250 19.75 5.61 -11.64
CA VAL A 250 20.72 4.59 -11.98
C VAL A 250 20.29 4.10 -13.35
N SER A 251 20.77 4.76 -14.40
CA SER A 251 20.79 4.19 -15.74
C SER A 251 21.66 2.95 -15.63
N SER A 252 21.01 1.79 -15.49
CA SER A 252 21.64 0.48 -15.57
C SER A 252 22.26 0.35 -16.96
N THR A 253 23.58 0.48 -17.02
CA THR A 253 24.41 -0.01 -18.12
C THR A 253 24.36 -1.52 -18.23
#